data_AF-A0A935AQF4-F1
#
_entry.id   AF-A0A935AQF4-F1
#
_cell.length_a   1.000
_cell.length_b   1.000
_cell.length_c   1.000
_cell.angle_alpha   90.00
_cell.angle_beta   90.00
_cell.angle_gamma   90.00
#
_symmetry.space_group_name_H-M   'P 1'
#
loop_
_entity.id
_entity.type
_entity.pdbx_description
1 polymer ?
#
loop_
_entity_poly.entity_id
_entity_poly.type
_entity_poly.pdbx_seq_one_letter_code
_entity_poly.pdbx_strand_id
1 'polypeptide(L)' 'MCCSVEDLLNHLKDHQVDIIITGILSSDEIGISLISQIKKLNKMAKIIAFSSISSSITIQTIMEAGADAFVSKKNRY' A
#
# COMPACT_ATOMS: atom_id res chain seq x y z
N MET A 1 16.53 -9.08 1.84
CA MET A 1 16.48 -7.61 1.65
C MET A 1 15.15 -7.32 0.99
N CYS A 2 14.10 -6.87 1.64
CA CYS A 2 13.90 -6.04 2.84
C CYS A 2 12.89 -6.74 3.77
N CYS A 3 13.04 -6.70 5.09
CA CYS A 3 12.17 -7.52 5.98
C CYS A 3 11.34 -6.73 6.99
N SER A 4 11.36 -5.39 6.96
CA SER A 4 10.54 -4.60 7.88
C SER A 4 9.92 -3.36 7.21
N VAL A 5 8.82 -2.88 7.80
CA VAL A 5 8.19 -1.61 7.42
C VAL A 5 9.18 -0.45 7.59
N GLU A 6 10.01 -0.49 8.63
CA GLU A 6 10.98 0.57 8.95
C GLU A 6 12.04 0.73 7.86
N ASP A 7 12.58 -0.39 7.36
CA ASP A 7 13.54 -0.39 6.24
C ASP A 7 12.95 0.25 4.98
N LEU A 8 11.69 -0.04 4.66
CA LEU A 8 10.98 0.57 3.55
C LEU A 8 10.85 2.09 3.74
N LEU A 9 10.41 2.53 4.92
CA LEU A 9 10.24 3.96 5.20
C LEU A 9 11.57 4.72 5.16
N ASN A 10 12.67 4.11 5.61
CA ASN A 10 14.00 4.69 5.50
C ASN A 10 14.47 4.76 4.04
N HIS A 11 14.25 3.71 3.26
CA HIS A 11 14.58 3.72 1.83
C HIS A 11 13.84 4.84 1.08
N LEU A 12 12.56 5.07 1.39
CA LEU A 12 11.75 6.12 0.78
C LEU A 12 12.15 7.55 1.17
N LYS A 13 12.95 7.75 2.23
CA LYS A 13 13.50 9.07 2.57
C LYS A 13 14.65 9.46 1.65
N ASP A 14 15.48 8.48 1.30
CA ASP A 14 16.72 8.70 0.53
C ASP A 14 16.53 8.51 -0.97
N HIS A 15 15.42 7.90 -1.40
CA HIS A 15 15.15 7.57 -2.80
C HIS A 15 13.79 8.12 -3.23
N GLN A 16 13.79 8.85 -4.36
CA GLN A 16 12.54 9.25 -5.00
C GLN A 16 11.95 8.05 -5.74
N VAL A 17 10.76 7.64 -5.32
CA VAL A 17 9.99 6.57 -5.96
C VAL A 17 8.73 7.17 -6.55
N ASP A 18 8.49 6.92 -7.84
CA ASP A 18 7.30 7.40 -8.54
C ASP A 18 6.09 6.48 -8.34
N ILE A 19 6.33 5.17 -8.24
CA ILE A 19 5.28 4.15 -8.12
C ILE A 19 5.64 3.13 -7.04
N ILE A 20 4.71 2.90 -6.12
CA ILE A 20 4.84 1.90 -5.05
C ILE A 20 3.72 0.89 -5.23
N ILE A 21 4.08 -0.39 -5.38
CA ILE A 21 3.13 -1.50 -5.42
C ILE A 21 3.27 -2.27 -4.13
N THR A 22 2.21 -2.32 -3.32
CA THR A 22 2.22 -3.00 -2.03
C THR A 22 1.14 -4.07 -1.95
N GLY A 23 1.52 -5.22 -1.39
CA GLY A 23 0.63 -6.33 -1.14
C GLY A 23 -0.05 -6.18 0.22
N ILE A 24 -1.37 -6.12 0.24
CA ILE A 24 -2.14 -6.13 1.48
C ILE A 24 -2.76 -7.51 1.63
N LEU A 25 -2.28 -8.28 2.61
CA LEU A 25 -2.67 -9.68 2.80
C LEU A 25 -3.97 -9.80 3.62
N SER A 26 -4.21 -8.87 4.53
CA SER A 26 -5.30 -8.87 5.50
C SER A 26 -5.92 -7.47 5.58
N SER A 27 -7.18 -7.39 6.01
CA SER A 27 -7.84 -6.13 6.37
C SER A 27 -7.34 -5.55 7.69
N ASP A 28 -6.08 -5.81 8.05
CA ASP A 28 -5.52 -5.36 9.32
C ASP A 28 -5.12 -3.89 9.25
N GLU A 29 -5.12 -3.27 10.44
CA GLU A 29 -4.69 -1.89 10.61
C GLU A 29 -3.25 -1.67 10.13
N ILE A 30 -2.40 -2.70 10.20
CA ILE A 30 -0.98 -2.59 9.86
C ILE A 30 -0.81 -2.29 8.37
N GLY A 31 -1.46 -3.06 7.50
CA GLY A 31 -1.39 -2.87 6.06
C GLY A 31 -1.95 -1.52 5.60
N ILE A 32 -3.07 -1.09 6.19
CA ILE A 32 -3.72 0.19 5.86
C ILE A 32 -2.90 1.37 6.41
N SER A 33 -2.37 1.25 7.63
CA SER A 33 -1.51 2.27 8.25
C SER A 33 -0.23 2.48 7.45
N LEU A 34 0.34 1.41 6.88
CA LEU A 34 1.51 1.51 6.01
C LEU A 34 1.26 2.43 4.80
N ILE A 35 0.10 2.29 4.14
CA ILE A 35 -0.27 3.16 3.01
C ILE A 35 -0.29 4.63 3.46
N SER A 36 -0.91 4.90 4.60
CA SER A 36 -0.98 6.25 5.16
C SER A 36 0.41 6.82 5.48
N GLN A 37 1.32 6.01 6.01
CA GLN A 37 2.69 6.41 6.33
C GLN A 37 3.50 6.71 5.07
N ILE A 38 3.41 5.84 4.07
CA ILE A 38 4.07 6.03 2.76
C ILE A 38 3.57 7.33 2.11
N LYS A 39 2.25 7.55 2.06
CA LYS A 39 1.67 8.74 1.42
C LYS A 39 2.07 10.04 2.12
N LYS A 40 2.24 10.00 3.45
CA LYS A 40 2.73 11.15 4.23
C LYS A 40 4.19 11.47 3.93
N LEU A 41 5.04 10.47 3.78
CA LEU A 41 6.48 10.65 3.49
C LEU A 41 6.72 11.07 2.04
N ASN A 42 5.98 10.49 1.10
CA ASN A 42 6.12 10.78 -0.32
C ASN A 42 4.74 11.01 -0.95
N LYS A 43 4.32 12.28 -0.97
CA LYS A 43 3.03 12.70 -1.51
C LYS A 43 2.91 12.51 -3.02
N MET A 44 4.04 12.51 -3.73
CA MET A 44 4.08 12.41 -5.20
C MET A 44 4.01 10.97 -5.69
N ALA A 45 4.53 10.02 -4.91
CA ALA A 45 4.44 8.60 -5.23
C ALA A 45 2.98 8.17 -5.45
N LYS A 46 2.77 7.42 -6.52
CA LYS A 46 1.53 6.70 -6.80
C LYS A 46 1.54 5.37 -6.08
N ILE A 47 0.55 5.13 -5.22
CA ILE A 47 0.45 3.89 -4.45
C ILE A 47 -0.61 2.98 -5.07
N ILE A 48 -0.20 1.77 -5.45
CA ILE A 48 -1.08 0.72 -5.97
C ILE A 48 -1.19 -0.39 -4.93
N ALA A 49 -2.37 -0.55 -4.35
CA ALA A 49 -2.68 -1.66 -3.46
C ALA A 49 -3.03 -2.91 -4.30
N PHE A 50 -2.27 -4.00 -4.14
CA PHE A 50 -2.46 -5.24 -4.88
C PHE A 50 -2.85 -6.38 -3.92
N SER A 51 -4.13 -6.75 -3.89
CA SER A 51 -4.68 -7.63 -2.86
C SER A 51 -5.79 -8.56 -3.37
N SER A 52 -5.96 -9.72 -2.73
CA SER A 52 -7.10 -10.62 -2.96
C SER A 52 -8.35 -10.22 -2.17
N ILE A 53 -8.28 -9.17 -1.34
CA ILE A 53 -9.42 -8.64 -0.60
C ILE A 53 -10.53 -8.23 -1.58
N SER A 54 -11.75 -8.69 -1.29
CA SER A 54 -12.96 -8.41 -2.08
C SER A 54 -13.97 -7.53 -1.35
N SER A 55 -13.79 -7.31 -0.04
CA SER A 55 -14.65 -6.44 0.77
C SER A 55 -14.59 -5.00 0.25
N SER A 56 -15.72 -4.49 -0.23
CA SER A 56 -15.82 -3.11 -0.74
C SER A 56 -15.48 -2.08 0.33
N ILE A 57 -15.89 -2.32 1.59
CA ILE A 57 -15.58 -1.46 2.74
C ILE A 57 -14.07 -1.38 2.93
N THR A 58 -13.39 -2.53 2.96
CA THR A 58 -11.93 -2.58 3.15
C THR A 58 -11.18 -1.94 1.99
N ILE A 59 -11.64 -2.17 0.75
CA ILE A 59 -11.08 -1.49 -0.44
C ILE A 59 -11.24 0.02 -0.31
N GLN A 60 -12.42 0.50 0.12
CA GLN A 60 -12.65 1.92 0.33
C GLN A 60 -11.70 2.49 1.40
N THR A 61 -11.54 1.81 2.54
CA THR A 61 -10.59 2.25 3.59
C THR A 61 -9.14 2.29 3.07
N ILE A 62 -8.74 1.35 2.22
CA ILE A 62 -7.43 1.35 1.56
C ILE A 62 -7.25 2.59 0.66
N MET A 63 -8.30 2.95 -0.11
CA MET A 63 -8.27 4.14 -0.96
C MET A 63 -8.22 5.42 -0.10
N GLU A 64 -9.02 5.51 0.96
CA GLU A 64 -9.05 6.63 1.91
C GLU A 64 -7.73 6.82 2.66
N ALA A 65 -7.00 5.73 2.92
CA ALA A 65 -5.66 5.76 3.50
C ALA A 65 -4.60 6.37 2.56
N GLY A 66 -4.92 6.59 1.29
CA GLY A 66 -4.05 7.28 0.33
C GLY A 66 -3.55 6.42 -0.83
N ALA A 67 -4.12 5.23 -1.06
CA ALA A 67 -3.86 4.49 -2.27
C ALA A 67 -4.45 5.23 -3.48
N ASP A 68 -3.67 5.34 -4.56
CA ASP A 68 -4.12 5.94 -5.82
C ASP A 68 -4.90 4.92 -6.68
N ALA A 69 -4.65 3.62 -6.48
CA ALA A 69 -5.37 2.54 -7.16
C ALA A 69 -5.43 1.26 -6.32
N PHE A 70 -6.46 0.45 -6.57
CA PHE A 70 -6.59 -0.91 -6.05
C PHE A 70 -6.67 -1.92 -7.20
N VAL A 71 -5.83 -2.95 -7.16
CA VAL A 71 -5.83 -4.05 -8.13
C VAL A 71 -6.15 -5.34 -7.40
N SER A 72 -7.25 -5.98 -7.81
CA SER A 72 -7.63 -7.29 -7.27
C SER A 72 -6.74 -8.39 -7.83
N LYS A 73 -6.14 -9.18 -6.93
CA LYS A 73 -5.58 -10.51 -7.21
C LYS A 73 -6.75 -11.45 -7.46
N LYS A 74 -7.36 -11.39 -8.63
CA LYS A 74 -8.33 -12.41 -9.05
C LYS A 74 -7.60 -13.76 -9.12
N ASN A 75 -8.00 -14.71 -8.30
CA ASN A 75 -7.78 -16.12 -8.60
C ASN A 75 -8.70 -16.47 -9.78
N ARG A 76 -8.15 -16.50 -10.99
CA ARG A 76 -8.78 -17.21 -12.11
C ARG A 76 -8.48 -18.69 -11.93
N TYR A 77 -9.29 -19.38 -11.13
CA TYR A 77 -9.39 -20.84 -11.14
C TYR A 77 -10.87 -21.20 -11.22
#